data_AF-A0A8E0WLX0-F1
#
_entry.id   AF-A0A8E0WLX0-F1
#
_cell.length_a   1.000
_cell.length_b   1.000
_cell.length_c   1.000
_cell.angle_alpha   90.00
_cell.angle_beta   90.00
_cell.angle_gamma   90.00
#
_symmetry.space_group_name_H-M   'P 1'
#
loop_
_entity.id
_entity.type
_entity.pdbx_description
1 polymer ?
#
loop_
_entity_poly.entity_id
_entity_poly.type
_entity_poly.pdbx_seq_one_letter_code
_entity_poly.pdbx_strand_id
1 'polypeptide(L)' 'MSKKAKQYSAAEKTKIVLETIKAEMTIAQISSKYGVHPTQIQEWKKEV' A
#
# COMPACT_ATOMS: atom_id res chain seq x y z
N MET A 1 17.17 7.45 16.54
CA MET A 1 16.13 6.40 16.63
C MET A 1 15.74 5.97 15.23
N SER A 2 16.28 4.85 14.74
CA SER A 2 15.99 4.38 13.38
C SER A 2 14.60 3.72 13.35
N LYS A 3 13.57 4.41 12.84
CA LYS A 3 12.26 3.80 12.60
C LYS A 3 12.47 2.72 11.54
N LYS A 4 12.47 1.44 11.97
CA LYS A 4 12.46 0.29 11.05
C LYS A 4 11.29 0.49 10.09
N ALA A 5 11.61 0.78 8.83
CA ALA A 5 10.61 0.80 7.77
C ALA A 5 9.96 -0.58 7.73
N LYS A 6 8.63 -0.62 7.79
CA LYS A 6 7.89 -1.85 7.54
C LYS A 6 8.21 -2.26 6.11
N GLN A 7 8.95 -3.36 5.96
CA GLN A 7 9.27 -3.91 4.65
C GLN A 7 8.05 -4.68 4.18
N TYR A 8 7.45 -4.20 3.09
CA TYR A 8 6.37 -4.90 2.39
C TYR A 8 6.99 -5.68 1.25
N SER A 9 6.64 -6.96 1.14
CA SER A 9 7.08 -7.80 0.03
C SER A 9 6.45 -7.33 -1.29
N ALA A 10 7.10 -7.63 -2.42
CA ALA A 10 6.57 -7.25 -3.74
C ALA A 10 5.14 -7.77 -3.94
N ALA A 11 4.86 -9.00 -3.52
CA ALA A 11 3.52 -9.60 -3.59
C ALA A 11 2.46 -8.81 -2.81
N GLU A 12 2.79 -8.33 -1.60
CA GLU A 12 1.87 -7.52 -0.79
C GLU A 12 1.61 -6.17 -1.43
N LYS A 13 2.65 -5.49 -1.93
CA LYS A 13 2.51 -4.22 -2.66
C LYS A 13 1.58 -4.39 -3.86
N THR A 14 1.79 -5.41 -4.68
CA THR A 14 0.96 -5.69 -5.86
C THR A 14 -0.48 -5.99 -5.48
N LYS A 15 -0.72 -6.75 -4.40
CA LYS A 15 -2.08 -7.04 -3.90
C LYS A 15 -2.80 -5.76 -3.47
N ILE A 16 -2.11 -4.91 -2.72
CA ILE A 16 -2.64 -3.62 -2.25
C ILE A 16 -2.93 -2.68 -3.43
N VAL A 17 -2.03 -2.59 -4.41
CA VAL A 17 -2.24 -1.79 -5.63
C VAL A 17 -3.39 -2.35 -6.45
N LEU A 18 -3.51 -3.67 -6.60
CA LEU A 18 -4.64 -4.31 -7.29
C LEU A 18 -5.98 -4.04 -6.62
N GLU A 19 -6.08 -4.17 -5.29
CA GLU A 19 -7.29 -3.79 -4.53
C GLU A 19 -7.64 -2.31 -4.73
N THR A 20 -6.62 -1.44 -4.83
CA THR A 20 -6.82 -0.01 -5.11
C THR A 20 -7.32 0.22 -6.54
N ILE A 21 -6.78 -0.49 -7.54
CA ILE A 21 -7.15 -0.38 -8.96
C ILE A 21 -8.55 -0.93 -9.21
N LYS A 22 -8.91 -2.04 -8.56
CA LYS A 22 -10.25 -2.63 -8.64
C LYS A 22 -11.35 -1.76 -8.03
N ALA A 23 -11.00 -0.63 -7.42
CA ALA A 23 -11.91 0.29 -6.74
C ALA A 23 -12.75 -0.36 -5.62
N GLU A 24 -12.36 -1.55 -5.16
CA GLU A 24 -13.03 -2.26 -4.07
C GLU A 24 -12.80 -1.55 -2.73
N MET A 25 -11.67 -0.86 -2.59
CA MET A 25 -11.34 -0.08 -1.40
C MET A 25 -10.57 1.19 -1.77
N THR A 26 -10.88 2.28 -1.06
CA THR A 26 -10.13 3.53 -1.20
C THR A 26 -8.74 3.41 -0.56
N ILE A 27 -7.79 4.25 -0.99
CA ILE A 27 -6.43 4.29 -0.41
C ILE A 27 -6.47 4.48 1.11
N ALA A 28 -7.43 5.27 1.61
CA ALA A 28 -7.64 5.48 3.05
C ALA A 28 -8.09 4.19 3.76
N GLN A 29 -9.01 3.43 3.17
CA GLN A 29 -9.47 2.16 3.73
C GLN A 29 -8.38 1.09 3.68
N ILE A 30 -7.63 1.00 2.59
CA ILE A 30 -6.51 0.08 2.44
C ILE A 30 -5.41 0.44 3.44
N SER A 31 -5.13 1.74 3.62
CA SER A 31 -4.22 2.24 4.64
C SER A 31 -4.64 1.78 6.04
N SER A 32 -5.93 1.89 6.38
CA SER A 32 -6.44 1.42 7.67
C SER A 32 -6.43 -0.11 7.80
N LYS A 33 -6.73 -0.85 6.73
CA LYS A 33 -6.82 -2.32 6.71
C LYS A 33 -5.46 -3.00 6.80
N TYR A 34 -4.49 -2.52 6.03
CA TYR A 34 -3.15 -3.10 5.93
C TYR A 34 -2.10 -2.35 6.76
N GLY A 35 -2.46 -1.21 7.36
CA GLY A 35 -1.54 -0.39 8.14
C GLY A 35 -0.44 0.27 7.29
N VAL A 36 -0.70 0.46 6.00
CA VAL A 36 0.24 1.08 5.05
C VAL A 36 -0.06 2.57 4.95
N HIS A 37 0.96 3.42 4.92
CA HIS A 37 0.73 4.84 4.75
C HIS A 37 0.17 5.15 3.33
N PRO A 38 -0.82 6.05 3.18
CA PRO A 38 -1.39 6.40 1.86
C PRO A 38 -0.33 6.82 0.83
N THR A 39 0.71 7.52 1.27
CA THR A 39 1.85 7.92 0.43
C THR A 39 2.61 6.72 -0.14
N GLN A 40 2.79 5.65 0.65
CA GLN A 40 3.44 4.42 0.17
C GLN A 40 2.60 3.71 -0.88
N ILE A 41 1.28 3.69 -0.70
CA ILE A 41 0.37 3.11 -1.70
C ILE A 41 0.43 3.91 -3.02
N GLN A 42 0.51 5.24 -2.93
CA GLN A 42 0.69 6.11 -4.10
C GLN A 42 2.03 5.87 -4.80
N GLU A 43 3.12 5.72 -4.05
CA GLU A 43 4.43 5.35 -4.61
C GLU A 43 4.37 4.00 -5.33
N TRP A 44 3.77 2.97 -4.72
CA TRP A 44 3.65 1.65 -5.34
C TRP A 44 2.76 1.67 -6.57
N LYS A 45 1.71 2.49 -6.59
CA LYS A 45 0.88 2.70 -7.78
C LYS A 45 1.67 3.32 -8.94
N LYS A 46 2.78 4.02 -8.66
CA LYS A 46 3.66 4.63 -9.66
C LYS A 46 4.80 3.69 -10.09
N GLU A 47 5.18 2.75 -9.22
CA GLU A 47 6.16 1.69 -9.53
C GLU A 47 5.56 0.53 -10.34
N VAL A 48 4.24 0.33 -10.28
CA VAL A 48 3.46 -0.62 -11.12
C VAL A 48 3.11 0.01 -12.45
#